data_AF-A0A4V1MAE6-F1
#
_entry.id   AF-A0A4V1MAE6-F1
#
_cell.length_a   1.000
_cell.length_b   1.000
_cell.length_c   1.000
_cell.angle_alpha   90.00
_cell.angle_beta   90.00
_cell.angle_gamma   90.00
#
_symmetry.space_group_name_H-M   'P 1'
#
loop_
_entity.id
_entity.type
_entity.pdbx_description
1 polymer ?
#
loop_
_entity_poly.entity_id
_entity_poly.type
_entity_poly.pdbx_seq_one_letter_code
_entity_poly.pdbx_strand_id
1 'polypeptide(L)'
;MSADQSSYFIDSELGTLRKLLIHSPDGGIGKIIPSTFQDNLYDDIVHLKSMQKEYNHYVKLLLYFLDPEKITYINSFSSDDEKQANCFIPGKKEYFNSDKVLEAQNLLEEIVGDERVKLRLIAAVCSYEESSFAIQQKLEAIQDAGLLAKILITGILPATESGNEEDQYIFPPIPNFIFTRDIGIMIKDHLLLSRMATSARKRESLITKFLALYYFFHEQPGKIIEIIEESDFFLYEEQERRQRIITIEGGDIMMVHQRHIIVGCSERTSSNAVNEIIHTLFSREELGIEKISVVKIPKKRAQMHIDTIFTQVRRNVWVMYGRYSERIMEAENNIKQSYLNVLAHKTDLHKEPEPEILQFYKKASDPYQRNKDYSVPTNPTGIESLLIQISVEDFGVAPQDVRIIYSGGNDFPHDDREQWTDSCNVVALKEGVVIGYDRNDKTSEAFRKAGFDVITTREAFDRFEKGISPHSLENTLILLPSAELSRARGGSHCMSMPLLRDKLS
;
A
#
# COMPACT_ATOMS: atom_id res chain seq x y z
N MET A 1 -14.36 30.51 -10.95
CA MET A 1 -14.01 30.28 -9.53
C MET A 1 -15.16 29.51 -8.91
N SER A 2 -15.01 28.20 -8.72
CA SER A 2 -16.01 27.38 -8.05
C SER A 2 -15.34 26.20 -7.36
N ALA A 3 -15.61 26.07 -6.07
CA ALA A 3 -15.47 24.91 -5.20
C ALA A 3 -14.05 24.31 -5.01
N ASP A 4 -13.37 24.80 -3.98
CA ASP A 4 -12.77 23.98 -2.91
C ASP A 4 -12.28 22.57 -3.33
N GLN A 5 -11.22 22.51 -4.14
CA GLN A 5 -10.52 21.24 -4.35
C GLN A 5 -9.63 20.99 -3.13
N SER A 6 -10.09 20.12 -2.23
CA SER A 6 -9.24 19.55 -1.18
C SER A 6 -7.94 19.04 -1.81
N SER A 7 -6.79 19.44 -1.26
CA SER A 7 -5.45 19.00 -1.70
C SER A 7 -5.26 17.48 -1.64
N TYR A 8 -6.13 16.79 -0.90
CA TYR A 8 -6.16 15.33 -0.71
C TYR A 8 -7.58 14.82 -0.88
N PHE A 9 -7.78 13.86 -1.78
CA PHE A 9 -9.10 13.26 -2.02
C PHE A 9 -9.01 11.95 -2.81
N ILE A 10 -9.56 10.85 -2.27
CA ILE A 10 -9.66 9.54 -2.94
C ILE A 10 -11.04 8.93 -2.72
N ASP A 11 -11.83 8.74 -3.77
CA ASP A 11 -13.13 8.06 -3.72
C ASP A 11 -13.22 6.79 -4.60
N SER A 12 -12.12 6.44 -5.28
CA SER A 12 -11.96 5.20 -6.04
C SER A 12 -10.47 4.88 -6.28
N GLU A 13 -10.12 3.59 -6.39
CA GLU A 13 -8.79 3.12 -6.84
C GLU A 13 -8.50 3.45 -8.32
N LEU A 14 -9.53 3.74 -9.14
CA LEU A 14 -9.41 3.88 -10.59
C LEU A 14 -9.28 5.33 -11.11
N GLY A 15 -9.63 6.31 -10.29
CA GLY A 15 -9.54 7.72 -10.66
C GLY A 15 -8.11 8.09 -11.11
N THR A 16 -7.98 9.01 -12.06
CA THR A 16 -6.66 9.45 -12.54
C THR A 16 -5.82 9.96 -11.37
N LEU A 17 -4.65 9.35 -11.16
CA LEU A 17 -3.75 9.69 -10.06
C LEU A 17 -3.14 11.07 -10.28
N ARG A 18 -3.27 11.94 -9.28
CA ARG A 18 -2.77 13.34 -9.30
C ARG A 18 -1.69 13.59 -8.26
N LYS A 19 -1.74 12.90 -7.13
CA LYS A 19 -0.77 13.03 -6.04
C LYS A 19 -0.62 11.71 -5.29
N LEU A 20 0.59 11.38 -4.88
CA LEU A 20 0.88 10.24 -4.00
C LEU A 20 2.10 10.50 -3.11
N LEU A 21 2.19 9.71 -2.03
CA LEU A 21 3.40 9.55 -1.23
C LEU A 21 4.12 8.26 -1.65
N ILE A 22 5.44 8.35 -1.73
CA ILE A 22 6.37 7.24 -1.97
C ILE A 22 7.52 7.30 -0.95
N HIS A 23 8.31 6.24 -0.87
CA HIS A 23 9.59 6.24 -0.17
C HIS A 23 10.61 5.43 -0.96
N SER A 24 11.72 6.06 -1.32
CA SER A 24 12.76 5.41 -2.13
C SER A 24 13.56 4.40 -1.31
N PRO A 25 14.04 3.28 -1.91
CA PRO A 25 14.91 2.35 -1.22
C PRO A 25 16.15 3.02 -0.63
N ASP A 26 16.37 2.86 0.67
CA ASP A 26 17.38 3.59 1.43
C ASP A 26 18.50 2.69 1.97
N GLY A 27 19.40 3.31 2.75
CA GLY A 27 20.52 2.58 3.38
C GLY A 27 20.09 1.51 4.39
N GLY A 28 18.89 1.60 4.96
CA GLY A 28 18.35 0.63 5.91
C GLY A 28 18.07 -0.72 5.24
N ILE A 29 17.47 -0.70 4.04
CA ILE A 29 17.21 -1.92 3.25
C ILE A 29 18.50 -2.66 2.91
N GLY A 30 19.57 -1.93 2.57
CA GLY A 30 20.86 -2.53 2.20
C GLY A 30 21.64 -3.18 3.35
N LYS A 31 21.13 -3.10 4.60
CA LYS A 31 21.81 -3.60 5.81
C LYS A 31 21.10 -4.78 6.47
N ILE A 32 20.00 -5.28 5.88
CA ILE A 32 19.29 -6.45 6.39
C ILE A 32 20.15 -7.69 6.20
N ILE A 33 20.31 -8.48 7.26
CA ILE A 33 21.06 -9.75 7.24
C ILE A 33 20.12 -10.96 7.29
N PRO A 34 20.50 -12.11 6.71
CA PRO A 34 19.64 -13.30 6.63
C PRO A 34 19.04 -13.77 7.96
N SER A 35 19.79 -13.68 9.05
CA SER A 35 19.31 -14.08 10.37
C SER A 35 18.17 -13.21 10.91
N THR A 36 17.94 -12.05 10.32
CA THR A 36 16.93 -11.05 10.74
C THR A 36 15.78 -10.90 9.74
N PHE A 37 15.71 -11.75 8.72
CA PHE A 37 14.67 -11.71 7.69
C PHE A 37 13.26 -11.82 8.24
N GLN A 38 13.03 -12.76 9.14
CA GLN A 38 11.71 -12.93 9.76
C GLN A 38 11.29 -11.69 10.56
N ASP A 39 12.22 -11.09 11.31
CA ASP A 39 11.95 -9.92 12.15
C ASP A 39 11.72 -8.65 11.33
N ASN A 40 12.44 -8.53 10.20
CA ASN A 40 12.34 -7.38 9.29
C ASN A 40 11.32 -7.56 8.17
N LEU A 41 10.63 -8.71 8.12
CA LEU A 41 9.63 -9.05 7.08
C LEU A 41 10.21 -9.13 5.66
N TYR A 42 11.50 -9.44 5.54
CA TYR A 42 12.16 -9.70 4.27
C TYR A 42 12.34 -11.20 4.03
N ASP A 43 12.56 -11.53 2.77
CA ASP A 43 12.64 -12.91 2.30
C ASP A 43 13.99 -13.26 1.68
N ASP A 44 14.69 -12.26 1.16
CA ASP A 44 15.99 -12.43 0.54
C ASP A 44 16.84 -11.16 0.72
N ILE A 45 18.16 -11.30 0.52
CA ILE A 45 19.07 -10.17 0.45
C ILE A 45 18.78 -9.44 -0.87
N VAL A 46 18.78 -8.11 -0.80
CA VAL A 46 18.57 -7.26 -1.97
C VAL A 46 19.83 -6.46 -2.30
N HIS A 47 20.13 -6.33 -3.58
CA HIS A 47 21.21 -5.47 -4.04
C HIS A 47 20.71 -4.02 -4.15
N LEU A 48 20.92 -3.22 -3.10
CA LEU A 48 20.34 -1.88 -2.95
C LEU A 48 20.52 -1.00 -4.20
N LYS A 49 21.72 -0.93 -4.79
CA LYS A 49 21.96 -0.10 -5.99
C LYS A 49 21.15 -0.56 -7.20
N SER A 50 20.88 -1.85 -7.32
CA SER A 50 20.05 -2.39 -8.41
C SER A 50 18.58 -2.08 -8.12
N MET A 51 18.12 -2.32 -6.89
CA MET A 51 16.77 -1.97 -6.44
C MET A 51 16.45 -0.47 -6.64
N GLN A 52 17.39 0.42 -6.31
CA GLN A 52 17.25 1.87 -6.54
C GLN A 52 17.11 2.20 -8.03
N LYS A 53 17.86 1.54 -8.92
CA LYS A 53 17.71 1.74 -10.36
C LYS A 53 16.33 1.29 -10.86
N GLU A 54 15.85 0.14 -10.39
CA GLU A 54 14.49 -0.35 -10.70
C GLU A 54 13.42 0.62 -10.17
N TYR A 55 13.57 1.09 -8.93
CA TYR A 55 12.65 2.06 -8.33
C TYR A 55 12.68 3.42 -9.04
N ASN A 56 13.83 3.84 -9.58
CA ASN A 56 13.90 5.06 -10.40
C ASN A 56 13.07 4.95 -11.68
N HIS A 57 12.89 3.75 -12.26
CA HIS A 57 11.92 3.57 -13.36
C HIS A 57 10.50 3.83 -12.88
N TYR A 58 10.16 3.36 -11.68
CA TYR A 58 8.85 3.61 -11.08
C TYR A 58 8.61 5.11 -10.85
N VAL A 59 9.56 5.81 -10.21
CA VAL A 59 9.47 7.26 -9.98
C VAL A 59 9.40 8.05 -11.29
N LYS A 60 10.22 7.72 -12.29
CA LYS A 60 10.15 8.37 -13.61
C LYS A 60 8.79 8.17 -14.25
N LEU A 61 8.23 6.97 -14.21
CA LEU A 61 6.90 6.70 -14.75
C LEU A 61 5.83 7.55 -14.05
N LEU A 62 5.85 7.63 -12.72
CA LEU A 62 4.95 8.51 -11.97
C LEU A 62 5.11 9.97 -12.40
N LEU A 63 6.33 10.48 -12.50
CA LEU A 63 6.59 11.87 -12.90
C LEU A 63 6.13 12.16 -14.33
N TYR A 64 6.22 11.21 -15.27
CA TYR A 64 5.64 11.38 -16.60
C TYR A 64 4.12 11.63 -16.55
N PHE A 65 3.39 10.92 -15.68
CA PHE A 65 1.94 11.07 -15.56
C PHE A 65 1.54 12.27 -14.71
N LEU A 66 2.25 12.51 -13.61
CA LEU A 66 1.86 13.48 -12.59
C LEU A 66 2.55 14.83 -12.77
N ASP A 67 3.85 14.85 -13.08
CA ASP A 67 4.68 16.06 -13.02
C ASP A 67 5.73 16.17 -14.16
N PRO A 68 5.30 16.36 -15.43
CA PRO A 68 6.20 16.36 -16.60
C PRO A 68 7.31 17.42 -16.57
N GLU A 69 7.12 18.52 -15.84
CA GLU A 69 8.13 19.55 -15.64
C GLU A 69 9.37 18.99 -14.92
N LYS A 70 9.16 18.11 -13.93
CA LYS A 70 10.25 17.45 -13.20
C LYS A 70 10.99 16.43 -14.05
N ILE A 71 10.32 15.78 -14.99
CA ILE A 71 11.01 14.96 -16.01
C ILE A 71 11.94 15.82 -16.86
N THR A 72 11.47 16.99 -17.32
CA THR A 72 12.30 17.92 -18.11
C THR A 72 13.55 18.34 -17.32
N TYR A 73 13.37 18.65 -16.03
CA TYR A 73 14.47 18.96 -15.12
C TYR A 73 15.47 17.79 -14.96
N ILE A 74 14.98 16.56 -14.69
CA ILE A 74 15.84 15.36 -14.57
C ILE A 74 16.62 15.10 -15.87
N ASN A 75 15.95 15.25 -17.01
CA ASN A 75 16.56 15.04 -18.33
C ASN A 75 17.61 16.12 -18.65
N SER A 76 17.57 17.30 -18.02
CA SER A 76 18.63 18.31 -18.18
C SER A 76 20.00 17.86 -17.65
N PHE A 77 20.03 16.84 -16.79
CA PHE A 77 21.26 16.21 -16.27
C PHE A 77 21.69 14.97 -17.06
N SER A 78 21.09 14.67 -18.22
CA SER A 78 21.37 13.44 -18.97
C SER A 78 22.83 13.27 -19.44
N SER A 79 23.63 14.34 -19.41
CA SER A 79 25.07 14.31 -19.73
C SER A 79 25.97 14.03 -18.52
N ASP A 80 25.41 13.96 -17.31
CA ASP A 80 26.15 13.81 -16.04
C ASP A 80 25.46 12.73 -15.20
N ASP A 81 25.96 11.49 -15.31
CA ASP A 81 25.39 10.30 -14.67
C ASP A 81 25.25 10.46 -13.14
N GLU A 82 26.19 11.16 -12.50
CA GLU A 82 26.18 11.36 -11.05
C GLU A 82 25.06 12.32 -10.66
N LYS A 83 24.95 13.47 -11.33
CA LYS A 83 23.86 14.42 -11.06
C LYS A 83 22.50 13.84 -11.40
N GLN A 84 22.40 13.08 -12.49
CA GLN A 84 21.16 12.40 -12.84
C GLN A 84 20.75 11.38 -11.78
N ALA A 85 21.70 10.63 -11.20
CA ALA A 85 21.42 9.73 -10.09
C ALA A 85 20.99 10.50 -8.82
N ASN A 86 21.65 11.61 -8.51
CA ASN A 86 21.33 12.46 -7.36
C ASN A 86 19.92 13.06 -7.43
N CYS A 87 19.33 13.22 -8.63
CA CYS A 87 17.95 13.68 -8.78
C CYS A 87 16.93 12.82 -8.03
N PHE A 88 17.23 11.55 -7.77
CA PHE A 88 16.33 10.59 -7.12
C PHE A 88 16.62 10.36 -5.63
N ILE A 89 17.60 11.07 -5.06
CA ILE A 89 18.05 10.88 -3.68
C ILE A 89 17.64 12.10 -2.84
N PRO A 90 16.68 11.96 -1.90
CA PRO A 90 16.30 13.05 -0.99
C PRO A 90 17.51 13.58 -0.20
N GLY A 91 17.55 14.90 0.01
CA GLY A 91 18.67 15.61 0.63
C GLY A 91 19.84 15.95 -0.32
N LYS A 92 19.83 15.49 -1.58
CA LYS A 92 20.76 15.97 -2.60
C LYS A 92 20.27 17.27 -3.22
N LYS A 93 21.20 18.15 -3.58
CA LYS A 93 20.90 19.44 -4.23
C LYS A 93 20.11 19.27 -5.53
N GLU A 94 20.42 18.22 -6.29
CA GLU A 94 19.77 17.93 -7.56
C GLU A 94 18.39 17.28 -7.43
N TYR A 95 17.95 16.92 -6.21
CA TYR A 95 16.70 16.20 -5.99
C TYR A 95 15.50 16.90 -6.65
N PHE A 96 14.65 16.13 -7.36
CA PHE A 96 13.60 16.72 -8.20
C PHE A 96 12.53 17.49 -7.41
N ASN A 97 12.27 17.12 -6.15
CA ASN A 97 11.34 17.78 -5.22
C ASN A 97 9.97 18.13 -5.86
N SER A 98 9.16 17.11 -6.17
CA SER A 98 7.81 17.25 -6.75
C SER A 98 6.77 17.55 -5.68
N ASP A 99 5.76 18.36 -6.01
CA ASP A 99 4.57 18.59 -5.19
C ASP A 99 3.44 17.56 -5.44
N LYS A 100 3.67 16.62 -6.37
CA LYS A 100 2.72 15.59 -6.80
C LYS A 100 3.22 14.17 -6.50
N VAL A 101 4.52 13.93 -6.68
CA VAL A 101 5.19 12.68 -6.27
C VAL A 101 6.00 13.00 -5.01
N LEU A 102 5.34 12.91 -3.85
CA LEU A 102 5.92 13.27 -2.57
C LEU A 102 6.79 12.13 -2.04
N GLU A 103 7.91 12.45 -1.39
CA GLU A 103 8.82 11.45 -0.83
C GLU A 103 8.91 11.61 0.69
N ALA A 104 8.75 10.51 1.42
CA ALA A 104 8.58 10.51 2.87
C ALA A 104 9.77 11.09 3.65
N GLN A 105 11.02 10.82 3.25
CA GLN A 105 12.21 11.42 3.87
C GLN A 105 12.26 12.93 3.62
N ASN A 106 11.93 13.39 2.40
CA ASN A 106 11.89 14.82 2.07
C ASN A 106 10.79 15.56 2.86
N LEU A 107 9.61 14.96 3.01
CA LEU A 107 8.56 15.53 3.86
C LEU A 107 8.96 15.55 5.35
N LEU A 108 9.69 14.51 5.78
CA LEU A 108 10.21 14.44 7.13
C LEU A 108 11.24 15.54 7.40
N GLU A 109 12.15 15.78 6.45
CA GLU A 109 13.10 16.89 6.47
C GLU A 109 12.38 18.24 6.64
N GLU A 110 11.28 18.46 5.92
CA GLU A 110 10.50 19.70 6.03
C GLU A 110 9.91 19.90 7.43
N ILE A 111 9.26 18.87 8.00
CA ILE A 111 8.62 19.02 9.31
C ILE A 111 9.62 19.09 10.47
N VAL A 112 10.79 18.44 10.37
CA VAL A 112 11.85 18.57 11.40
C VAL A 112 12.64 19.87 11.28
N GLY A 113 12.38 20.68 10.24
CA GLY A 113 12.82 22.08 10.19
C GLY A 113 12.16 22.96 11.25
N ASP A 114 10.97 22.59 11.75
CA ASP A 114 10.36 23.22 12.93
C ASP A 114 10.94 22.58 14.20
N GLU A 115 11.68 23.37 14.99
CA GLU A 115 12.33 22.92 16.22
C GLU A 115 11.36 22.26 17.22
N ARG A 116 10.10 22.71 17.30
CA ARG A 116 9.11 22.10 18.20
C ARG A 116 8.71 20.71 17.73
N VAL A 117 8.56 20.54 16.42
CA VAL A 117 8.21 19.25 15.81
C VAL A 117 9.40 18.30 15.89
N LYS A 118 10.60 18.80 15.59
CA LYS A 118 11.88 18.09 15.75
C LYS A 118 12.02 17.48 17.15
N LEU A 119 11.95 18.29 18.21
CA LEU A 119 12.12 17.82 19.59
C LEU A 119 11.04 16.80 19.98
N ARG A 120 9.78 17.01 19.56
CA ARG A 120 8.68 16.07 19.81
C ARG A 120 8.91 14.73 19.12
N LEU A 121 9.34 14.75 17.87
CA LEU A 121 9.57 13.54 17.09
C LEU A 121 10.78 12.76 17.64
N ILE A 122 11.89 13.44 17.93
CA ILE A 122 13.07 12.81 18.53
C ILE A 122 12.70 12.15 19.85
N ALA A 123 11.99 12.86 20.75
CA ALA A 123 11.57 12.30 22.03
C ALA A 123 10.64 11.07 21.85
N ALA A 124 9.70 11.13 20.89
CA ALA A 124 8.81 10.02 20.62
C ALA A 124 9.55 8.79 20.06
N VAL A 125 10.46 9.00 19.11
CA VAL A 125 11.30 7.93 18.53
C VAL A 125 12.23 7.34 19.58
N CYS A 126 12.96 8.16 20.35
CA CYS A 126 13.86 7.68 21.39
C CYS A 126 13.12 6.93 22.50
N SER A 127 11.92 7.39 22.90
CA SER A 127 11.10 6.66 23.86
C SER A 127 10.62 5.32 23.31
N TYR A 128 10.30 5.26 22.02
CA TYR A 128 9.80 4.04 21.39
C TYR A 128 10.91 3.01 21.16
N GLU A 129 12.08 3.47 20.72
CA GLU A 129 13.28 2.66 20.45
C GLU A 129 14.13 2.39 21.70
N GLU A 130 13.64 2.79 22.89
CA GLU A 130 14.33 2.66 24.18
C GLU A 130 15.77 3.23 24.15
N SER A 131 15.95 4.33 23.41
CA SER A 131 17.26 4.98 23.23
C SER A 131 17.70 5.72 24.49
N SER A 132 19.01 5.72 24.75
CA SER A 132 19.58 6.47 25.88
C SER A 132 19.41 7.99 25.72
N PHE A 133 19.34 8.71 26.84
CA PHE A 133 19.31 10.17 26.84
C PHE A 133 20.52 10.79 26.10
N ALA A 134 21.69 10.14 26.15
CA ALA A 134 22.87 10.61 25.41
C ALA A 134 22.67 10.55 23.88
N ILE A 135 22.00 9.50 23.38
CA ILE A 135 21.64 9.42 21.95
C ILE A 135 20.62 10.50 21.61
N GLN A 136 19.62 10.70 22.48
CA GLN A 136 18.62 11.75 22.29
C GLN A 136 19.27 13.13 22.15
N GLN A 137 20.19 13.50 23.06
CA GLN A 137 20.93 14.76 22.98
C GLN A 137 21.76 14.90 21.70
N LYS A 138 22.38 13.81 21.22
CA LYS A 138 23.09 13.82 19.94
C LYS A 138 22.14 14.13 18.79
N LEU A 139 20.97 13.48 18.73
CA LEU A 139 19.97 13.74 17.69
C LEU A 139 19.43 15.17 17.74
N GLU A 140 19.17 15.70 18.94
CA GLU A 140 18.72 17.08 19.14
C GLU A 140 19.75 18.10 18.65
N ALA A 141 21.05 17.81 18.79
CA ALA A 141 22.13 18.67 18.35
C ALA A 141 22.32 18.75 16.83
N ILE A 142 21.80 17.79 16.06
CA ILE A 142 21.92 17.77 14.60
C ILE A 142 21.18 18.97 14.00
N GLN A 143 21.92 19.78 13.24
CA GLN A 143 21.40 20.99 12.58
C GLN A 143 20.91 20.73 11.15
N ASP A 144 21.49 19.73 10.48
CA ASP A 144 21.07 19.33 9.14
C ASP A 144 19.76 18.49 9.24
N ALA A 145 18.64 19.12 8.86
CA ALA A 145 17.32 18.51 8.90
C ALA A 145 17.21 17.28 7.98
N GLY A 146 17.86 17.31 6.80
CA GLY A 146 17.86 16.20 5.84
C GLY A 146 18.63 15.01 6.38
N LEU A 147 19.77 15.26 7.05
CA LEU A 147 20.52 14.23 7.75
C LEU A 147 19.72 13.65 8.92
N LEU A 148 19.08 14.49 9.74
CA LEU A 148 18.26 14.03 10.85
C LEU A 148 17.09 13.16 10.36
N ALA A 149 16.37 13.60 9.33
CA ALA A 149 15.28 12.83 8.72
C ALA A 149 15.76 11.45 8.27
N LYS A 150 16.91 11.38 7.60
CA LYS A 150 17.54 10.13 7.19
C LYS A 150 17.92 9.24 8.38
N ILE A 151 18.43 9.81 9.47
CA ILE A 151 18.79 9.05 10.68
C ILE A 151 17.54 8.47 11.34
N LEU A 152 16.44 9.22 11.41
CA LEU A 152 15.18 8.75 12.01
C LEU A 152 14.56 7.57 11.24
N ILE A 153 14.83 7.46 9.95
CA ILE A 153 14.41 6.33 9.11
C ILE A 153 15.42 5.18 9.22
N THR A 154 16.70 5.44 8.97
CA THR A 154 17.71 4.37 8.86
C THR A 154 18.21 3.85 10.21
N GLY A 155 18.13 4.65 11.27
CA GLY A 155 18.74 4.36 12.58
C GLY A 155 20.27 4.37 12.59
N ILE A 156 20.90 4.96 11.56
CA ILE A 156 22.35 5.01 11.38
C ILE A 156 22.83 6.43 11.62
N LEU A 157 23.55 6.66 12.72
CA LEU A 157 24.22 7.91 13.02
C LEU A 157 25.61 7.93 12.35
N PRO A 158 25.90 8.87 11.44
CA PRO A 158 27.19 8.91 10.74
C PRO A 158 28.40 9.08 11.67
N ALA A 159 29.56 8.57 11.26
CA ALA A 159 30.84 8.75 11.97
C ALA A 159 31.11 10.24 12.32
N THR A 160 30.84 11.14 11.37
CA THR A 160 31.05 12.59 11.50
C THR A 160 30.25 13.23 12.64
N GLU A 161 29.05 12.70 12.91
CA GLU A 161 28.16 13.20 13.97
C GLU A 161 28.34 12.43 15.29
N SER A 162 28.72 11.16 15.20
CA SER A 162 28.89 10.30 16.38
C SER A 162 30.17 10.56 17.16
N GLY A 163 31.19 11.14 16.51
CA GLY A 163 32.54 11.34 17.04
C GLY A 163 33.41 10.09 16.98
N ASN A 164 33.00 9.07 16.21
CA ASN A 164 33.67 7.78 16.05
C ASN A 164 34.34 7.67 14.67
N GLU A 165 35.14 6.63 14.46
CA GLU A 165 35.74 6.31 13.16
C GLU A 165 34.74 5.69 12.18
N GLU A 166 33.68 5.06 12.69
CA GLU A 166 32.67 4.34 11.91
C GLU A 166 31.25 4.81 12.24
N ASP A 167 30.32 4.56 11.31
CA ASP A 167 28.89 4.82 11.51
C ASP A 167 28.34 3.98 12.67
N GLN A 168 27.50 4.60 13.50
CA GLN A 168 26.91 3.98 14.68
C GLN A 168 25.44 3.62 14.43
N TYR A 169 25.07 2.35 14.63
CA TYR A 169 23.66 1.94 14.69
C TYR A 169 23.08 2.32 16.06
N ILE A 170 22.08 3.19 16.06
CA ILE A 170 21.44 3.68 17.29
C ILE A 170 20.05 3.06 17.52
N PHE A 171 19.39 2.57 16.47
CA PHE A 171 18.21 1.72 16.52
C PHE A 171 18.02 0.99 15.18
N PRO A 172 17.17 -0.07 15.08
CA PRO A 172 16.98 -0.84 13.85
C PRO A 172 16.45 0.02 12.69
N PRO A 173 16.80 -0.20 11.41
CA PRO A 173 16.19 0.49 10.27
C PRO A 173 14.72 0.10 10.08
N ILE A 174 13.95 0.90 9.31
CA ILE A 174 12.58 0.59 8.87
C ILE A 174 12.52 0.27 7.37
N PRO A 175 13.00 -0.90 6.93
CA PRO A 175 13.16 -1.19 5.51
C PRO A 175 11.83 -1.32 4.75
N ASN A 176 10.73 -1.63 5.44
CA ASN A 176 9.39 -1.76 4.83
C ASN A 176 8.74 -0.40 4.55
N PHE A 177 9.40 0.72 4.86
CA PHE A 177 8.87 2.05 4.61
C PHE A 177 8.70 2.35 3.11
N ILE A 178 9.37 1.58 2.24
CA ILE A 178 9.12 1.55 0.79
C ILE A 178 7.65 1.23 0.44
N PHE A 179 6.98 0.43 1.29
CA PHE A 179 5.58 0.05 1.14
C PHE A 179 4.65 1.08 1.79
N THR A 180 4.62 2.26 1.18
CA THR A 180 3.83 3.40 1.67
C THR A 180 2.32 3.13 1.68
N ARG A 181 1.82 2.13 0.96
CA ARG A 181 0.42 1.70 1.06
C ARG A 181 0.05 1.32 2.49
N ASP A 182 0.96 0.68 3.20
CA ASP A 182 0.60 0.07 4.48
C ASP A 182 0.47 1.09 5.61
N ILE A 183 1.12 2.24 5.52
CA ILE A 183 1.24 3.22 6.60
C ILE A 183 0.03 4.16 6.73
N GLY A 184 -0.77 4.31 5.67
CA GLY A 184 -1.99 5.11 5.70
C GLY A 184 -2.79 5.06 4.41
N ILE A 185 -4.09 5.36 4.50
CA ILE A 185 -5.04 5.23 3.39
C ILE A 185 -5.99 6.43 3.37
N MET A 186 -6.13 7.05 2.22
CA MET A 186 -7.12 8.10 2.02
C MET A 186 -8.52 7.50 1.83
N ILE A 187 -9.48 8.00 2.60
CA ILE A 187 -10.91 7.71 2.49
C ILE A 187 -11.60 9.05 2.25
N LYS A 188 -11.94 9.33 1.00
CA LYS A 188 -12.34 10.66 0.53
C LYS A 188 -11.28 11.70 0.91
N ASP A 189 -11.64 12.71 1.67
CA ASP A 189 -10.74 13.76 2.15
C ASP A 189 -10.15 13.46 3.54
N HIS A 190 -10.33 12.26 4.08
CA HIS A 190 -9.80 11.84 5.36
C HIS A 190 -8.64 10.86 5.20
N LEU A 191 -7.70 10.85 6.15
CA LEU A 191 -6.59 9.89 6.20
C LEU A 191 -6.80 8.92 7.35
N LEU A 192 -6.99 7.65 7.04
CA LEU A 192 -6.94 6.55 7.99
C LEU A 192 -5.47 6.20 8.25
N LEU A 193 -5.02 6.40 9.49
CA LEU A 193 -3.67 6.01 9.92
C LEU A 193 -3.65 4.54 10.29
N SER A 194 -2.65 3.84 9.78
CA SER A 194 -2.47 2.43 10.04
C SER A 194 -1.82 2.18 11.41
N ARG A 195 -2.14 1.01 11.97
CA ARG A 195 -1.62 0.53 13.25
C ARG A 195 -0.99 -0.84 13.05
N MET A 196 0.33 -0.83 12.89
CA MET A 196 1.11 -2.00 12.46
C MET A 196 0.98 -3.17 13.43
N ALA A 197 0.87 -4.39 12.87
CA ALA A 197 0.80 -5.61 13.66
C ALA A 197 2.15 -6.00 14.29
N THR A 198 3.27 -5.67 13.63
CA THR A 198 4.62 -6.02 14.07
C THR A 198 5.36 -4.83 14.67
N SER A 199 6.21 -5.08 15.67
CA SER A 199 7.01 -4.04 16.33
C SER A 199 8.02 -3.38 15.38
N ALA A 200 8.55 -4.12 14.40
CA ALA A 200 9.53 -3.63 13.42
C ALA A 200 9.00 -2.48 12.55
N ARG A 201 7.68 -2.40 12.33
CA ARG A 201 7.05 -1.36 11.51
C ARG A 201 6.44 -0.22 12.30
N LYS A 202 6.37 -0.31 13.63
CA LYS A 202 5.68 0.71 14.46
C LYS A 202 6.31 2.10 14.34
N ARG A 203 7.63 2.21 14.12
CA ARG A 203 8.27 3.51 13.87
C ARG A 203 7.81 4.13 12.53
N GLU A 204 7.47 3.31 11.53
CA GLU A 204 6.85 3.79 10.27
C GLU A 204 5.51 4.47 10.55
N SER A 205 4.66 3.86 11.38
CA SER A 205 3.37 4.44 11.81
C SER A 205 3.57 5.73 12.62
N LEU A 206 4.57 5.77 13.51
CA LEU A 206 4.91 6.99 14.26
C LEU A 206 5.33 8.15 13.34
N ILE A 207 6.27 7.92 12.42
CA ILE A 207 6.71 8.94 11.45
C ILE A 207 5.53 9.40 10.60
N THR A 208 4.72 8.47 10.11
CA THR A 208 3.54 8.78 9.29
C THR A 208 2.51 9.60 10.05
N LYS A 209 2.31 9.34 11.34
CA LYS A 209 1.45 10.16 12.21
C LYS A 209 1.96 11.60 12.31
N PHE A 210 3.27 11.80 12.40
CA PHE A 210 3.85 13.14 12.36
C PHE A 210 3.66 13.82 11.00
N LEU A 211 3.87 13.11 9.90
CA LEU A 211 3.58 13.64 8.56
C LEU A 211 2.10 14.02 8.41
N ALA A 212 1.18 13.20 8.92
CA ALA A 212 -0.26 13.50 8.92
C ALA A 212 -0.59 14.77 9.71
N LEU A 213 -0.07 14.90 10.93
CA LEU A 213 -0.40 15.98 11.84
C LEU A 213 0.30 17.31 11.52
N TYR A 214 1.51 17.27 10.97
CA TYR A 214 2.35 18.45 10.79
C TYR A 214 2.56 18.84 9.32
N TYR A 215 2.27 17.94 8.37
CA TYR A 215 2.34 18.24 6.94
C TYR A 215 0.95 18.19 6.29
N PHE A 216 0.35 17.00 6.16
CA PHE A 216 -0.87 16.80 5.36
C PHE A 216 -2.11 17.51 5.92
N PHE A 217 -2.37 17.38 7.22
CA PHE A 217 -3.61 17.83 7.85
C PHE A 217 -3.36 18.78 9.03
N HIS A 218 -2.27 19.54 9.00
CA HIS A 218 -1.91 20.47 10.07
C HIS A 218 -2.99 21.55 10.33
N GLU A 219 -3.70 21.99 9.28
CA GLU A 219 -4.83 22.91 9.41
C GLU A 219 -6.15 22.21 9.76
N GLN A 220 -6.25 20.89 9.53
CA GLN A 220 -7.51 20.12 9.63
C GLN A 220 -7.30 18.76 10.32
N PRO A 221 -6.79 18.71 11.57
CA PRO A 221 -6.45 17.44 12.23
C PRO A 221 -7.66 16.50 12.44
N GLY A 222 -8.89 17.03 12.44
CA GLY A 222 -10.13 16.22 12.52
C GLY A 222 -10.36 15.28 11.32
N LYS A 223 -9.64 15.50 10.21
CA LYS A 223 -9.66 14.62 9.03
C LYS A 223 -8.79 13.38 9.18
N ILE A 224 -8.01 13.30 10.25
CA ILE A 224 -7.24 12.09 10.57
C ILE A 224 -8.16 11.12 11.31
N ILE A 225 -8.17 9.87 10.87
CA ILE A 225 -8.90 8.77 11.49
C ILE A 225 -7.87 7.86 12.14
N GLU A 226 -7.95 7.73 13.46
CA GLU A 226 -7.17 6.77 14.24
C GLU A 226 -8.14 5.74 14.85
N ILE A 227 -7.90 4.46 14.56
CA ILE A 227 -8.66 3.37 15.18
C ILE A 227 -7.87 2.87 16.39
N ILE A 228 -8.46 3.04 17.57
CA ILE A 228 -7.85 2.71 18.86
C ILE A 228 -8.74 1.75 19.63
N GLU A 229 -8.17 1.07 20.62
CA GLU A 229 -8.97 0.21 21.49
C GLU A 229 -9.99 1.00 22.31
N GLU A 230 -11.05 0.33 22.74
CA GLU A 230 -12.07 0.91 23.60
C GLU A 230 -11.49 1.44 24.91
N SER A 231 -12.13 2.44 25.51
CA SER A 231 -11.62 3.11 26.70
C SER A 231 -11.43 2.19 27.90
N ASP A 232 -12.23 1.13 28.00
CA ASP A 232 -12.17 0.12 29.04
C ASP A 232 -11.18 -1.02 28.73
N PHE A 233 -10.44 -0.95 27.62
CA PHE A 233 -9.52 -2.00 27.18
C PHE A 233 -8.53 -2.44 28.27
N PHE A 234 -8.08 -1.49 29.09
CA PHE A 234 -7.13 -1.74 30.18
C PHE A 234 -7.74 -2.51 31.37
N LEU A 235 -9.07 -2.63 31.44
CA LEU A 235 -9.78 -3.35 32.50
C LEU A 235 -9.92 -4.85 32.22
N TYR A 236 -9.80 -5.29 30.96
CA TYR A 236 -9.86 -6.70 30.59
C TYR A 236 -8.63 -7.47 31.05
N GLU A 237 -8.75 -8.78 31.24
CA GLU A 237 -7.61 -9.63 31.55
C GLU A 237 -6.63 -9.74 30.37
N GLU A 238 -5.38 -10.13 30.61
CA GLU A 238 -4.35 -10.16 29.57
C GLU A 238 -4.72 -11.03 28.37
N GLN A 239 -5.35 -12.19 28.59
CA GLN A 239 -5.77 -13.09 27.52
C GLN A 239 -6.85 -12.43 26.64
N GLU A 240 -7.82 -11.75 27.24
CA GLU A 240 -8.87 -11.03 26.53
C GLU A 240 -8.32 -9.82 25.78
N ARG A 241 -7.40 -9.07 26.40
CA ARG A 241 -6.70 -7.96 25.74
C ARG A 241 -5.97 -8.42 24.49
N ARG A 242 -5.29 -9.57 24.55
CA ARG A 242 -4.60 -10.18 23.39
C ARG A 242 -5.57 -10.49 22.24
N GLN A 243 -6.80 -10.88 22.54
CA GLN A 243 -7.83 -11.14 21.53
C GLN A 243 -8.49 -9.86 21.00
N ARG A 244 -8.42 -8.76 21.77
CA ARG A 244 -9.01 -7.45 21.48
C ARG A 244 -8.05 -6.45 20.82
N ILE A 245 -6.80 -6.86 20.54
CA ILE A 245 -5.80 -5.99 19.90
C ILE A 245 -6.31 -5.51 18.54
N ILE A 246 -6.11 -4.23 18.28
CA ILE A 246 -6.39 -3.58 17.00
C ILE A 246 -5.10 -3.48 16.21
N THR A 247 -5.12 -4.06 15.01
CA THR A 247 -4.06 -3.90 14.00
C THR A 247 -4.74 -3.61 12.66
N ILE A 248 -4.18 -2.67 11.90
CA ILE A 248 -4.68 -2.24 10.59
C ILE A 248 -3.47 -1.92 9.73
N GLU A 249 -3.43 -2.47 8.52
CA GLU A 249 -2.47 -2.11 7.49
C GLU A 249 -3.22 -1.75 6.19
N GLY A 250 -2.68 -0.81 5.42
CA GLY A 250 -3.41 -0.22 4.30
C GLY A 250 -3.60 -1.11 3.09
N GLY A 251 -2.81 -2.18 2.93
CA GLY A 251 -3.06 -3.20 1.91
C GLY A 251 -4.44 -3.89 2.06
N ASP A 252 -5.07 -3.80 3.24
CA ASP A 252 -6.41 -4.32 3.51
C ASP A 252 -7.53 -3.31 3.27
N ILE A 253 -7.27 -2.06 2.91
CA ILE A 253 -8.30 -1.04 2.77
C ILE A 253 -8.33 -0.54 1.33
N MET A 254 -9.45 -0.74 0.64
CA MET A 254 -9.63 -0.29 -0.75
C MET A 254 -10.89 0.54 -0.92
N MET A 255 -10.72 1.79 -1.34
CA MET A 255 -11.81 2.63 -1.81
C MET A 255 -12.18 2.21 -3.24
N VAL A 256 -13.16 1.32 -3.39
CA VAL A 256 -13.55 0.82 -4.72
C VAL A 256 -14.52 1.77 -5.41
N HIS A 257 -15.44 2.38 -4.67
CA HIS A 257 -16.41 3.33 -5.21
C HIS A 257 -16.74 4.42 -4.17
N GLN A 258 -17.27 5.57 -4.61
CA GLN A 258 -17.54 6.73 -3.75
C GLN A 258 -18.46 6.49 -2.55
N ARG A 259 -19.16 5.35 -2.51
CA ARG A 259 -20.05 4.93 -1.41
C ARG A 259 -19.72 3.52 -0.89
N HIS A 260 -18.67 2.88 -1.39
CA HIS A 260 -18.33 1.49 -1.07
C HIS A 260 -16.83 1.31 -0.85
N ILE A 261 -16.48 0.76 0.31
CA ILE A 261 -15.12 0.40 0.70
C ILE A 261 -15.02 -1.11 0.94
N ILE A 262 -13.87 -1.70 0.58
CA ILE A 262 -13.51 -3.06 0.96
C ILE A 262 -12.52 -3.00 2.13
N VAL A 263 -12.74 -3.85 3.13
CA VAL A 263 -11.88 -4.00 4.31
C VAL A 263 -11.45 -5.47 4.44
N GLY A 264 -10.15 -5.74 4.44
CA GLY A 264 -9.58 -7.05 4.68
C GLY A 264 -9.59 -7.41 6.16
N CYS A 265 -9.94 -8.65 6.48
CA CYS A 265 -9.65 -9.26 7.77
C CYS A 265 -8.57 -10.34 7.52
N SER A 266 -7.33 -10.01 7.83
CA SER A 266 -6.14 -10.72 7.35
C SER A 266 -5.18 -11.13 8.49
N GLU A 267 -3.94 -11.47 8.14
CA GLU A 267 -2.85 -11.61 9.13
C GLU A 267 -2.48 -10.27 9.77
N ARG A 268 -2.65 -9.16 9.04
CA ARG A 268 -2.22 -7.81 9.46
C ARG A 268 -3.36 -6.92 9.95
N THR A 269 -4.59 -7.15 9.49
CA THR A 269 -5.78 -6.43 9.94
C THR A 269 -6.68 -7.31 10.80
N SER A 270 -6.86 -6.93 12.08
CA SER A 270 -7.59 -7.74 13.06
C SER A 270 -9.11 -7.56 12.94
N SER A 271 -9.88 -8.57 13.35
CA SER A 271 -11.36 -8.50 13.34
C SER A 271 -11.93 -7.37 14.20
N ASN A 272 -11.28 -7.03 15.32
CA ASN A 272 -11.71 -5.89 16.14
C ASN A 272 -11.47 -4.57 15.42
N ALA A 273 -10.37 -4.49 14.67
CA ALA A 273 -10.10 -3.31 13.86
C ALA A 273 -11.16 -3.14 12.77
N VAL A 274 -11.56 -4.23 12.11
CA VAL A 274 -12.68 -4.21 11.14
C VAL A 274 -13.98 -3.74 11.80
N ASN A 275 -14.30 -4.25 12.99
CA ASN A 275 -15.47 -3.81 13.76
C ASN A 275 -15.45 -2.29 14.01
N GLU A 276 -14.34 -1.78 14.52
CA GLU A 276 -14.20 -0.35 14.80
C GLU A 276 -14.17 0.51 13.54
N ILE A 277 -13.61 0.02 12.42
CA ILE A 277 -13.67 0.69 11.12
C ILE A 277 -15.14 0.84 10.68
N ILE A 278 -15.95 -0.22 10.77
CA ILE A 278 -17.37 -0.17 10.39
C ILE A 278 -18.11 0.92 11.17
N HIS A 279 -17.96 0.90 12.50
CA HIS A 279 -18.60 1.88 13.38
C HIS A 279 -18.08 3.31 13.12
N THR A 280 -16.76 3.47 12.96
CA THR A 280 -16.14 4.78 12.73
C THR A 280 -16.58 5.39 11.40
N LEU A 281 -16.52 4.63 10.30
CA LEU A 281 -16.88 5.13 8.98
C LEU A 281 -18.38 5.43 8.86
N PHE A 282 -19.24 4.58 9.43
CA PHE A 282 -20.68 4.87 9.45
C PHE A 282 -21.06 6.04 10.36
N SER A 283 -20.30 6.32 11.42
CA SER A 283 -20.55 7.48 12.28
C SER A 283 -20.22 8.83 11.64
N ARG A 284 -19.41 8.84 10.57
CA ARG A 284 -18.97 10.03 9.85
C ARG A 284 -19.82 10.27 8.61
N GLU A 285 -20.94 10.97 8.77
CA GLU A 285 -21.90 11.23 7.70
C GLU A 285 -21.29 11.99 6.51
N GLU A 286 -20.30 12.85 6.77
CA GLU A 286 -19.54 13.60 5.76
C GLU A 286 -18.78 12.69 4.79
N LEU A 287 -18.40 11.47 5.23
CA LEU A 287 -17.77 10.49 4.36
C LEU A 287 -18.77 9.84 3.41
N GLY A 288 -20.08 9.91 3.64
CA GLY A 288 -21.10 9.36 2.74
C GLY A 288 -20.87 7.90 2.30
N ILE A 289 -20.20 7.10 3.12
CA ILE A 289 -19.98 5.66 2.87
C ILE A 289 -21.27 4.94 3.23
N GLU A 290 -21.81 4.18 2.28
CA GLU A 290 -23.06 3.43 2.48
C GLU A 290 -22.83 1.94 2.63
N LYS A 291 -21.82 1.39 1.97
CA LYS A 291 -21.54 -0.05 1.92
C LYS A 291 -20.10 -0.32 2.38
N ILE A 292 -19.91 -1.33 3.22
CA ILE A 292 -18.60 -1.84 3.62
C ILE A 292 -18.61 -3.34 3.36
N SER A 293 -17.71 -3.84 2.49
CA SER A 293 -17.52 -5.27 2.28
C SER A 293 -16.26 -5.74 3.00
N VAL A 294 -16.41 -6.69 3.90
CA VAL A 294 -15.30 -7.32 4.61
C VAL A 294 -14.90 -8.60 3.87
N VAL A 295 -13.62 -8.71 3.54
CA VAL A 295 -13.02 -9.90 2.93
C VAL A 295 -12.12 -10.56 3.96
N LYS A 296 -12.59 -11.66 4.55
CA LYS A 296 -11.83 -12.41 5.55
C LYS A 296 -11.02 -13.50 4.87
N ILE A 297 -9.71 -13.41 4.97
CA ILE A 297 -8.77 -14.33 4.34
C ILE A 297 -8.03 -15.18 5.38
N PRO A 298 -7.60 -16.40 5.03
CA PRO A 298 -6.79 -17.23 5.91
C PRO A 298 -5.49 -16.54 6.30
N LYS A 299 -5.06 -16.70 7.55
CA LYS A 299 -3.76 -16.20 8.01
C LYS A 299 -2.64 -17.05 7.43
N LYS A 300 -2.06 -16.60 6.32
CA LYS A 300 -0.91 -17.25 5.66
C LYS A 300 0.15 -16.19 5.36
N ARG A 301 1.40 -16.50 5.73
CA ARG A 301 2.54 -15.59 5.52
C ARG A 301 2.75 -15.18 4.06
N ALA A 302 2.34 -16.00 3.10
CA ALA A 302 2.47 -15.70 1.66
C ALA A 302 1.47 -14.65 1.15
N GLN A 303 0.38 -14.38 1.89
CA GLN A 303 -0.69 -13.43 1.52
C GLN A 303 -1.09 -12.63 2.77
N MET A 304 -0.42 -11.49 2.96
CA MET A 304 -0.56 -10.70 4.18
C MET A 304 -1.76 -9.74 4.14
N HIS A 305 -2.20 -9.35 2.94
CA HIS A 305 -3.22 -8.34 2.67
C HIS A 305 -4.09 -8.70 1.46
N ILE A 306 -5.29 -8.12 1.35
CA ILE A 306 -6.19 -8.38 0.19
C ILE A 306 -5.67 -7.81 -1.14
N ASP A 307 -4.89 -6.72 -1.13
CA ASP A 307 -4.26 -6.14 -2.33
C ASP A 307 -3.25 -7.07 -3.01
N THR A 308 -2.71 -8.04 -2.28
CA THR A 308 -1.88 -9.10 -2.85
C THR A 308 -2.73 -10.15 -3.56
N ILE A 309 -4.04 -10.27 -3.26
CA ILE A 309 -4.93 -11.28 -3.83
C ILE A 309 -5.67 -10.73 -5.05
N PHE A 310 -6.13 -9.49 -5.01
CA PHE A 310 -6.82 -8.85 -6.13
C PHE A 310 -6.63 -7.33 -6.14
N THR A 311 -6.69 -6.73 -7.33
CA THR A 311 -6.78 -5.26 -7.48
C THR A 311 -7.68 -4.89 -8.67
N GLN A 312 -8.20 -3.67 -8.65
CA GLN A 312 -9.07 -3.15 -9.70
C GLN A 312 -8.26 -2.50 -10.82
N VAL A 313 -8.52 -2.89 -12.07
CA VAL A 313 -7.85 -2.34 -13.26
C VAL A 313 -8.78 -1.39 -14.01
N ARG A 314 -10.07 -1.75 -14.10
CA ARG A 314 -11.16 -0.96 -14.68
C ARG A 314 -12.45 -1.21 -13.90
N ARG A 315 -13.49 -0.41 -14.18
CA ARG A 315 -14.82 -0.63 -13.59
C ARG A 315 -15.35 -2.05 -13.85
N ASN A 316 -14.97 -2.65 -14.97
CA ASN A 316 -15.32 -4.02 -15.36
C ASN A 316 -14.13 -5.00 -15.46
N VAL A 317 -12.94 -4.63 -14.99
CA VAL A 317 -11.75 -5.50 -15.09
C VAL A 317 -11.01 -5.54 -13.76
N TRP A 318 -10.80 -6.76 -13.26
CA TRP A 318 -10.01 -7.04 -12.06
C TRP A 318 -8.86 -7.97 -12.39
N VAL A 319 -7.78 -7.89 -11.64
CA VAL A 319 -6.77 -8.97 -11.58
C VAL A 319 -6.94 -9.70 -10.26
N MET A 320 -6.86 -11.03 -10.26
CA MET A 320 -7.13 -11.86 -9.09
C MET A 320 -6.28 -13.13 -9.10
N TYR A 321 -5.88 -13.59 -7.92
CA TYR A 321 -5.24 -14.89 -7.74
C TYR A 321 -6.28 -16.02 -7.77
N GLY A 322 -6.20 -16.87 -8.80
CA GLY A 322 -7.24 -17.85 -9.14
C GLY A 322 -7.52 -18.90 -8.06
N ARG A 323 -6.58 -19.16 -7.16
CA ARG A 323 -6.78 -20.08 -6.03
C ARG A 323 -7.89 -19.65 -5.06
N TYR A 324 -8.25 -18.36 -5.08
CA TYR A 324 -9.35 -17.81 -4.29
C TYR A 324 -10.64 -17.61 -5.09
N SER A 325 -10.68 -18.05 -6.35
CA SER A 325 -11.89 -18.05 -7.17
C SER A 325 -12.74 -19.26 -6.82
N GLU A 326 -13.94 -19.01 -6.31
CA GLU A 326 -14.92 -20.05 -6.05
C GLU A 326 -15.26 -20.85 -7.33
N ARG A 327 -15.26 -20.20 -8.51
CA ARG A 327 -15.52 -20.86 -9.79
C ARG A 327 -14.44 -21.89 -10.14
N ILE A 328 -13.18 -21.56 -9.87
CA ILE A 328 -12.04 -22.46 -10.09
C ILE A 328 -12.08 -23.60 -9.06
N MET A 329 -12.31 -23.27 -7.79
CA MET A 329 -12.44 -24.28 -6.72
C MET A 329 -13.57 -25.28 -6.99
N GLU A 330 -14.73 -24.81 -7.46
CA GLU A 330 -15.84 -25.68 -7.87
C GLU A 330 -15.48 -26.58 -9.07
N ALA A 331 -14.82 -26.02 -10.09
CA ALA A 331 -14.40 -26.79 -11.26
C ALA A 331 -13.41 -27.91 -10.89
N GLU A 332 -12.43 -27.64 -10.03
CA GLU A 332 -11.49 -28.65 -9.54
C GLU A 332 -12.19 -29.78 -8.75
N ASN A 333 -13.10 -29.41 -7.86
CA ASN A 333 -13.89 -30.37 -7.10
C ASN A 333 -14.77 -31.27 -8.00
N ASN A 334 -15.26 -30.74 -9.11
CA ASN A 334 -16.05 -31.49 -10.09
C ASN A 334 -15.21 -32.46 -10.94
N ILE A 335 -13.91 -32.19 -11.15
CA ILE A 335 -13.02 -33.05 -11.95
C ILE A 335 -12.64 -34.32 -11.19
N LYS A 336 -12.38 -34.23 -9.88
CA LYS A 336 -11.99 -35.39 -9.07
C LYS A 336 -12.46 -35.24 -7.63
N GLN A 337 -13.45 -36.05 -7.26
CA GLN A 337 -13.84 -36.17 -5.85
C GLN A 337 -12.66 -36.73 -5.04
N SER A 338 -12.13 -35.91 -4.13
CA SER A 338 -11.05 -36.33 -3.25
C SER A 338 -11.60 -37.20 -2.12
N TYR A 339 -11.20 -38.46 -2.10
CA TYR A 339 -11.48 -39.37 -0.98
C TYR A 339 -10.42 -39.28 0.13
N LEU A 340 -9.44 -38.38 0.01
CA LEU A 340 -8.34 -38.27 0.99
C LEU A 340 -8.85 -37.98 2.40
N ASN A 341 -9.94 -37.22 2.54
CA ASN A 341 -10.57 -36.94 3.83
C ASN A 341 -11.27 -38.17 4.45
N VAL A 342 -11.65 -39.14 3.61
CA VAL A 342 -12.24 -40.43 4.04
C VAL A 342 -11.13 -41.46 4.31
N LEU A 343 -10.06 -41.41 3.53
CA LEU A 343 -8.94 -42.37 3.57
C LEU A 343 -7.91 -42.04 4.64
N ALA A 344 -7.79 -40.77 5.04
CA ALA A 344 -6.97 -40.37 6.15
C ALA A 344 -7.85 -40.27 7.41
N HIS A 345 -7.52 -41.03 8.46
CA HIS A 345 -8.24 -41.05 9.74
C HIS A 345 -8.08 -39.75 10.55
N LYS A 346 -8.51 -38.61 9.98
CA LYS A 346 -8.66 -37.32 10.65
C LYS A 346 -9.76 -36.54 9.92
N THR A 347 -10.79 -36.14 10.66
CA THR A 347 -11.89 -35.29 10.19
C THR A 347 -11.47 -33.87 9.80
N ASP A 348 -10.20 -33.47 10.02
CA ASP A 348 -9.66 -32.11 9.78
C ASP A 348 -8.37 -32.10 8.94
N LEU A 349 -8.26 -32.92 7.90
CA LEU A 349 -7.14 -32.78 6.95
C LEU A 349 -7.50 -31.80 5.83
N HIS A 350 -6.88 -30.62 5.89
CA HIS A 350 -6.58 -29.74 4.76
C HIS A 350 -7.75 -29.31 3.85
N LYS A 351 -8.92 -28.94 4.39
CA LYS A 351 -9.63 -27.84 3.72
C LYS A 351 -8.92 -26.57 4.10
N GLU A 352 -8.18 -25.98 3.17
CA GLU A 352 -7.69 -24.62 3.37
C GLU A 352 -8.91 -23.74 3.66
N PRO A 353 -8.85 -22.82 4.65
CA PRO A 353 -10.01 -22.02 4.98
C PRO A 353 -10.40 -21.21 3.75
N GLU A 354 -11.66 -21.29 3.36
CA GLU A 354 -12.18 -20.53 2.22
C GLU A 354 -12.35 -19.06 2.66
N PRO A 355 -12.14 -18.09 1.75
CA PRO A 355 -12.37 -16.69 2.07
C PRO A 355 -13.87 -16.47 2.39
N GLU A 356 -14.15 -15.64 3.38
CA GLU A 356 -15.52 -15.32 3.82
C GLU A 356 -15.81 -13.84 3.52
N ILE A 357 -16.95 -13.56 2.88
CA ILE A 357 -17.39 -12.20 2.58
C ILE A 357 -18.56 -11.82 3.50
N LEU A 358 -18.46 -10.65 4.13
CA LEU A 358 -19.54 -10.05 4.94
C LEU A 358 -19.76 -8.63 4.46
N GLN A 359 -21.01 -8.21 4.24
CA GLN A 359 -21.29 -6.83 3.89
C GLN A 359 -22.17 -6.14 4.93
N PHE A 360 -21.96 -4.84 5.06
CA PHE A 360 -22.69 -3.96 5.94
C PHE A 360 -23.22 -2.78 5.14
N TYR A 361 -24.47 -2.39 5.37
CA TYR A 361 -25.11 -1.31 4.64
C TYR A 361 -25.81 -0.31 5.58
N LYS A 362 -25.46 0.96 5.44
CA LYS A 362 -26.17 2.10 6.04
C LYS A 362 -26.42 3.15 4.97
N LYS A 363 -27.70 3.46 4.72
CA LYS A 363 -28.05 4.57 3.82
C LYS A 363 -27.43 5.89 4.32
N ALA A 364 -26.89 6.71 3.43
CA ALA A 364 -26.21 7.95 3.79
C ALA A 364 -27.14 8.94 4.49
N SER A 365 -28.43 8.95 4.13
CA SER A 365 -29.46 9.79 4.75
C SER A 365 -29.84 9.39 6.18
N ASP A 366 -29.48 8.17 6.61
CA ASP A 366 -29.93 7.62 7.87
C ASP A 366 -28.88 7.89 8.96
N PRO A 367 -29.29 8.37 10.15
CA PRO A 367 -28.37 8.60 11.25
C PRO A 367 -27.78 7.28 11.73
N TYR A 368 -26.51 7.31 12.08
CA TYR A 368 -25.84 6.14 12.65
C TYR A 368 -26.30 5.84 14.08
N GLN A 369 -26.48 4.56 14.39
CA GLN A 369 -26.88 4.04 15.70
C GLN A 369 -25.97 2.88 16.08
N ARG A 370 -25.19 3.03 17.15
CA ARG A 370 -24.20 2.04 17.58
C ARG A 370 -24.77 0.63 17.84
N ASN A 371 -26.01 0.55 18.30
CA ASN A 371 -26.66 -0.73 18.66
C ASN A 371 -27.50 -1.34 17.53
N LYS A 372 -27.48 -0.76 16.32
CA LYS A 372 -28.23 -1.27 15.17
C LYS A 372 -27.37 -2.27 14.40
N ASP A 373 -27.97 -3.39 14.00
CA ASP A 373 -27.35 -4.33 13.07
C ASP A 373 -27.42 -3.78 11.63
N TYR A 374 -26.25 -3.64 11.01
CA TYR A 374 -26.08 -3.16 9.65
C TYR A 374 -25.72 -4.29 8.67
N SER A 375 -25.63 -5.53 9.12
CA SER A 375 -25.31 -6.67 8.26
C SER A 375 -26.35 -6.88 7.17
N VAL A 376 -25.90 -7.27 5.98
CA VAL A 376 -26.80 -7.64 4.88
C VAL A 376 -27.18 -9.12 4.98
N PRO A 377 -28.41 -9.50 4.58
CA PRO A 377 -28.88 -10.88 4.73
C PRO A 377 -28.26 -11.85 3.72
N THR A 378 -27.68 -11.35 2.62
CA THR A 378 -27.12 -12.18 1.56
C THR A 378 -25.78 -11.60 1.14
N ASN A 379 -24.71 -12.33 1.43
CA ASN A 379 -23.36 -11.97 1.05
C ASN A 379 -22.94 -12.69 -0.24
N PRO A 380 -22.00 -12.13 -1.02
CA PRO A 380 -21.33 -12.85 -2.09
C PRO A 380 -20.72 -14.17 -1.60
N THR A 381 -20.75 -15.19 -2.44
CA THR A 381 -20.27 -16.55 -2.10
C THR A 381 -18.75 -16.63 -1.96
N GLY A 382 -18.02 -15.72 -2.59
CA GLY A 382 -16.56 -15.67 -2.58
C GLY A 382 -16.04 -14.33 -3.11
N ILE A 383 -14.71 -14.25 -3.25
CA ILE A 383 -14.05 -13.02 -3.70
C ILE A 383 -14.46 -12.69 -5.13
N GLU A 384 -14.49 -13.66 -6.05
CA GLU A 384 -14.81 -13.37 -7.46
C GLU A 384 -16.23 -12.80 -7.60
N SER A 385 -17.20 -13.37 -6.88
CA SER A 385 -18.57 -12.89 -6.82
C SER A 385 -18.68 -11.49 -6.24
N LEU A 386 -17.87 -11.14 -5.23
CA LEU A 386 -17.81 -9.78 -4.70
C LEU A 386 -17.29 -8.80 -5.77
N LEU A 387 -16.21 -9.15 -6.48
CA LEU A 387 -15.65 -8.29 -7.53
C LEU A 387 -16.64 -8.06 -8.67
N ILE A 388 -17.35 -9.12 -9.08
CA ILE A 388 -18.43 -9.03 -10.07
C ILE A 388 -19.58 -8.16 -9.55
N GLN A 389 -20.02 -8.37 -8.31
CA GLN A 389 -21.08 -7.58 -7.69
C GLN A 389 -20.73 -6.09 -7.68
N ILE A 390 -19.50 -5.72 -7.31
CA ILE A 390 -19.05 -4.32 -7.31
C ILE A 390 -19.14 -3.72 -8.72
N SER A 391 -18.62 -4.42 -9.72
CA SER A 391 -18.71 -3.97 -11.12
C SER A 391 -20.16 -3.78 -11.58
N VAL A 392 -21.06 -4.70 -11.20
CA VAL A 392 -22.47 -4.66 -11.63
C VAL A 392 -23.29 -3.63 -10.87
N GLU A 393 -23.27 -3.68 -9.54
CA GLU A 393 -24.14 -2.87 -8.69
C GLU A 393 -23.64 -1.43 -8.53
N ASP A 394 -22.33 -1.25 -8.33
CA ASP A 394 -21.78 0.07 -8.01
C ASP A 394 -21.43 0.86 -9.28
N PHE A 395 -21.04 0.16 -10.35
CA PHE A 395 -20.66 0.79 -11.63
C PHE A 395 -21.65 0.60 -12.77
N GLY A 396 -22.70 -0.21 -12.59
CA GLY A 396 -23.73 -0.42 -13.62
C GLY A 396 -23.24 -1.22 -14.84
N VAL A 397 -22.16 -2.00 -14.70
CA VAL A 397 -21.64 -2.85 -15.77
C VAL A 397 -22.56 -4.06 -15.94
N ALA A 398 -22.83 -4.48 -17.18
CA ALA A 398 -23.59 -5.71 -17.39
C ALA A 398 -22.78 -6.94 -16.91
N PRO A 399 -23.39 -7.94 -16.23
CA PRO A 399 -22.65 -9.08 -15.68
C PRO A 399 -21.72 -9.79 -16.66
N GLN A 400 -22.13 -9.93 -17.93
CA GLN A 400 -21.35 -10.57 -18.98
C GLN A 400 -20.12 -9.76 -19.44
N ASP A 401 -20.07 -8.47 -19.13
CA ASP A 401 -18.98 -7.56 -19.52
C ASP A 401 -17.89 -7.46 -18.44
N VAL A 402 -18.12 -8.05 -17.27
CA VAL A 402 -17.12 -8.14 -16.19
C VAL A 402 -16.09 -9.19 -16.54
N ARG A 403 -14.81 -8.83 -16.42
CA ARG A 403 -13.67 -9.68 -16.75
C ARG A 403 -12.72 -9.80 -15.56
N ILE A 404 -12.35 -11.04 -15.24
CA ILE A 404 -11.34 -11.36 -14.23
C ILE A 404 -10.10 -11.87 -14.97
N ILE A 405 -8.98 -11.18 -14.78
CA ILE A 405 -7.66 -11.60 -15.26
C ILE A 405 -7.00 -12.39 -14.13
N TYR A 406 -6.74 -13.67 -14.37
CA TYR A 406 -6.11 -14.51 -13.36
C TYR A 406 -4.59 -14.39 -13.38
N SER A 407 -4.00 -14.27 -12.19
CA SER A 407 -2.55 -14.43 -11.97
C SER A 407 -2.07 -15.75 -12.55
N GLY A 408 -0.93 -15.71 -13.26
CA GLY A 408 -0.32 -16.86 -13.92
C GLY A 408 -1.20 -17.52 -14.99
N GLY A 409 -2.31 -16.90 -15.40
CA GLY A 409 -3.31 -17.52 -16.26
C GLY A 409 -4.10 -18.65 -15.60
N ASN A 410 -4.07 -18.76 -14.26
CA ASN A 410 -4.63 -19.87 -13.49
C ASN A 410 -4.08 -21.25 -13.92
N ASP A 411 -2.77 -21.30 -14.19
CA ASP A 411 -2.08 -22.51 -14.62
C ASP A 411 -0.99 -22.87 -13.61
N PHE A 412 -1.17 -23.97 -12.88
CA PHE A 412 -0.18 -24.43 -11.89
C PHE A 412 1.07 -25.01 -12.57
N PRO A 413 2.29 -24.63 -12.17
CA PRO A 413 2.67 -23.82 -10.99
C PRO A 413 2.96 -22.34 -11.30
N HIS A 414 2.57 -21.83 -12.47
CA HIS A 414 2.86 -20.45 -12.87
C HIS A 414 2.11 -19.43 -12.00
N ASP A 415 0.87 -19.70 -11.65
CA ASP A 415 0.06 -18.92 -10.72
C ASP A 415 0.74 -18.74 -9.35
N ASP A 416 1.14 -19.81 -8.67
CA ASP A 416 1.82 -19.77 -7.38
C ASP A 416 3.15 -19.00 -7.46
N ARG A 417 3.88 -19.15 -8.57
CA ARG A 417 5.17 -18.48 -8.78
C ARG A 417 5.01 -16.98 -9.04
N GLU A 418 4.05 -16.58 -9.85
CA GLU A 418 3.80 -15.17 -10.16
C GLU A 418 3.04 -14.46 -9.03
N GLN A 419 2.27 -15.20 -8.24
CA GLN A 419 1.70 -14.69 -7.00
C GLN A 419 2.78 -14.40 -5.96
N TRP A 420 3.83 -15.24 -5.87
CA TRP A 420 4.99 -14.96 -5.01
C TRP A 420 5.69 -13.64 -5.36
N THR A 421 5.55 -13.18 -6.60
CA THR A 421 6.08 -11.92 -7.11
C THR A 421 4.99 -10.88 -7.37
N ASP A 422 3.90 -10.96 -6.60
CA ASP A 422 2.87 -9.92 -6.48
C ASP A 422 2.17 -9.55 -7.79
N SER A 423 1.93 -10.52 -8.68
CA SER A 423 1.27 -10.31 -9.98
C SER A 423 -0.13 -9.68 -9.92
N CYS A 424 -0.84 -9.82 -8.81
CA CYS A 424 -2.14 -9.17 -8.60
C CYS A 424 -2.04 -7.74 -8.04
N ASN A 425 -0.87 -7.33 -7.55
CA ASN A 425 -0.70 -6.08 -6.80
C ASN A 425 -0.32 -4.92 -7.74
N VAL A 426 -1.27 -4.51 -8.59
CA VAL A 426 -1.07 -3.46 -9.58
C VAL A 426 -1.75 -2.15 -9.16
N VAL A 427 -1.04 -1.03 -9.26
CA VAL A 427 -1.62 0.31 -9.07
C VAL A 427 -2.15 0.86 -10.38
N ALA A 428 -3.36 1.40 -10.37
CA ALA A 428 -3.90 2.17 -11.50
C ALA A 428 -3.36 3.59 -11.48
N LEU A 429 -2.75 4.03 -12.59
CA LEU A 429 -2.41 5.43 -12.85
C LEU A 429 -3.66 6.20 -13.30
N LYS A 430 -4.52 5.54 -14.07
CA LYS A 430 -5.89 5.94 -14.40
C LYS A 430 -6.64 4.68 -14.83
N GLU A 431 -7.95 4.79 -15.02
CA GLU A 431 -8.76 3.65 -15.44
C GLU A 431 -8.17 2.96 -16.69
N GLY A 432 -7.85 1.67 -16.54
CA GLY A 432 -7.28 0.83 -17.60
C GLY A 432 -5.78 0.99 -17.85
N VAL A 433 -5.07 1.85 -17.12
CA VAL A 433 -3.60 1.97 -17.22
C VAL A 433 -3.00 1.65 -15.86
N VAL A 434 -2.36 0.48 -15.75
CA VAL A 434 -1.84 -0.08 -14.51
C VAL A 434 -0.35 -0.40 -14.61
N ILE A 435 0.31 -0.48 -13.46
CA ILE A 435 1.73 -0.81 -13.37
C ILE A 435 1.90 -2.21 -12.78
N GLY A 436 2.66 -3.09 -13.43
CA GLY A 436 3.00 -4.42 -12.93
C GLY A 436 4.49 -4.72 -13.05
N TYR A 437 4.91 -5.94 -12.73
CA TYR A 437 6.29 -6.39 -12.82
C TYR A 437 6.57 -7.19 -14.10
N ASP A 438 7.73 -6.96 -14.70
CA ASP A 438 8.17 -7.59 -15.94
C ASP A 438 8.40 -9.10 -15.85
N ARG A 439 8.59 -9.64 -14.63
CA ARG A 439 8.81 -11.07 -14.40
C ARG A 439 7.55 -11.93 -14.43
N ASN A 440 6.37 -11.31 -14.43
CA ASN A 440 5.08 -12.00 -14.40
C ASN A 440 4.58 -12.23 -15.85
N ASP A 441 5.27 -13.11 -16.57
CA ASP A 441 5.08 -13.34 -18.00
C ASP A 441 3.68 -13.87 -18.35
N LYS A 442 3.16 -14.81 -17.55
CA LYS A 442 1.84 -15.43 -17.79
C LYS A 442 0.69 -14.52 -17.42
N THR A 443 0.83 -13.74 -16.36
CA THR A 443 -0.12 -12.66 -16.05
C THR A 443 -0.10 -11.62 -17.18
N SER A 444 1.09 -11.25 -17.69
CA SER A 444 1.24 -10.35 -18.84
C SER A 444 0.56 -10.91 -20.11
N GLU A 445 0.71 -12.21 -20.40
CA GLU A 445 -0.03 -12.89 -21.47
C GLU A 445 -1.55 -12.84 -21.24
N ALA A 446 -2.03 -12.99 -20.01
CA ALA A 446 -3.44 -12.89 -19.67
C ALA A 446 -4.00 -11.47 -19.89
N PHE A 447 -3.23 -10.42 -19.56
CA PHE A 447 -3.56 -9.04 -19.91
C PHE A 447 -3.66 -8.83 -21.43
N ARG A 448 -2.71 -9.37 -22.22
CA ARG A 448 -2.77 -9.31 -23.69
C ARG A 448 -4.04 -9.99 -24.24
N LYS A 449 -4.38 -11.17 -23.72
CA LYS A 449 -5.61 -11.89 -24.09
C LYS A 449 -6.88 -11.09 -23.72
N ALA A 450 -6.83 -10.31 -22.64
CA ALA A 450 -7.91 -9.42 -22.23
C ALA A 450 -7.97 -8.10 -23.04
N GLY A 451 -7.08 -7.90 -24.01
CA GLY A 451 -7.05 -6.75 -24.90
C GLY A 451 -6.24 -5.56 -24.40
N PHE A 452 -5.32 -5.77 -23.46
CA PHE A 452 -4.40 -4.73 -23.01
C PHE A 452 -3.12 -4.71 -23.86
N ASP A 453 -2.62 -3.51 -24.15
CA ASP A 453 -1.22 -3.32 -24.56
C ASP A 453 -0.32 -3.62 -23.35
N VAL A 454 0.79 -4.31 -23.58
CA VAL A 454 1.73 -4.67 -22.51
C VAL A 454 3.10 -4.22 -22.93
N ILE A 455 3.60 -3.20 -22.24
CA ILE A 455 4.84 -2.51 -22.56
C ILE A 455 5.73 -2.41 -21.34
N THR A 456 7.04 -2.41 -21.53
CA THR A 456 8.00 -2.08 -20.47
C THR A 456 8.04 -0.58 -20.22
N THR A 457 8.53 -0.17 -19.04
CA THR A 457 8.81 1.25 -18.77
C THR A 457 9.75 1.88 -19.80
N ARG A 458 10.72 1.13 -20.34
CA ARG A 458 11.62 1.63 -21.38
C ARG A 458 10.84 1.99 -22.64
N GLU A 459 9.98 1.10 -23.12
CA GLU A 459 9.13 1.35 -24.28
C GLU A 459 8.15 2.51 -24.02
N ALA A 460 7.62 2.63 -22.80
CA ALA A 460 6.79 3.75 -22.41
C ALA A 460 7.55 5.08 -22.48
N PHE A 461 8.77 5.16 -21.93
CA PHE A 461 9.61 6.36 -21.99
C PHE A 461 9.96 6.72 -23.44
N ASP A 462 10.34 5.76 -24.28
CA ASP A 462 10.61 5.98 -25.69
C ASP A 462 9.38 6.56 -26.43
N ARG A 463 8.17 6.14 -26.06
CA ARG A 463 6.91 6.69 -26.59
C ARG A 463 6.71 8.14 -26.14
N PHE A 464 6.93 8.43 -24.85
CA PHE A 464 6.73 9.76 -24.28
C PHE A 464 7.75 10.78 -24.82
N GLU A 465 9.00 10.38 -24.99
CA GLU A 465 10.07 11.20 -25.57
C GLU A 465 9.81 11.52 -27.05
N LYS A 466 9.04 10.68 -27.76
CA LYS A 466 8.54 10.94 -29.12
C LYS A 466 7.29 11.83 -29.15
N GLY A 467 6.83 12.32 -28.00
CA GLY A 467 5.70 13.24 -27.88
C GLY A 467 4.33 12.57 -27.68
N ILE A 468 4.27 11.25 -27.47
CA ILE A 468 3.01 10.60 -27.08
C ILE A 468 2.68 11.01 -25.64
N SER A 469 1.45 11.51 -25.41
CA SER A 469 1.03 11.89 -24.06
C SER A 469 0.87 10.64 -23.17
N PRO A 470 1.42 10.62 -21.94
CA PRO A 470 1.14 9.53 -21.00
C PRO A 470 -0.36 9.32 -20.74
N HIS A 471 -1.14 10.40 -20.74
CA HIS A 471 -2.58 10.38 -20.52
C HIS A 471 -3.38 9.84 -21.72
N SER A 472 -2.78 9.71 -22.91
CA SER A 472 -3.43 9.10 -24.07
C SER A 472 -3.34 7.57 -24.09
N LEU A 473 -2.61 6.95 -23.15
CA LEU A 473 -2.59 5.49 -23.03
C LEU A 473 -3.96 4.97 -22.58
N GLU A 474 -4.40 3.86 -23.15
CA GLU A 474 -5.65 3.17 -22.80
C GLU A 474 -5.38 1.67 -22.75
N ASN A 475 -6.00 0.96 -21.80
CA ASN A 475 -5.84 -0.49 -21.64
C ASN A 475 -4.37 -0.92 -21.71
N THR A 476 -3.53 -0.37 -20.84
CA THR A 476 -2.08 -0.64 -20.87
C THR A 476 -1.61 -1.19 -19.53
N LEU A 477 -0.92 -2.32 -19.56
CA LEU A 477 -0.09 -2.80 -18.46
C LEU A 477 1.35 -2.35 -18.71
N ILE A 478 1.88 -1.51 -17.82
CA ILE A 478 3.26 -1.01 -17.89
C ILE A 478 4.13 -1.83 -16.93
N LEU A 479 5.14 -2.51 -17.48
CA LEU A 479 6.00 -3.43 -16.75
C LEU A 479 7.25 -2.72 -16.22
N LEU A 480 7.40 -2.76 -14.90
CA LEU A 480 8.60 -2.34 -14.16
C LEU A 480 9.64 -3.45 -14.14
N PRO A 481 10.93 -3.12 -14.31
CA PRO A 481 12.02 -3.99 -13.92
C PRO A 481 11.88 -4.42 -12.47
N SER A 482 12.05 -5.72 -12.19
CA SER A 482 11.65 -6.28 -10.90
C SER A 482 12.58 -7.35 -10.34
N ALA A 483 13.85 -7.39 -10.76
CA ALA A 483 14.80 -8.41 -10.32
C ALA A 483 15.11 -8.31 -8.82
N GLU A 484 15.16 -7.08 -8.28
CA GLU A 484 15.37 -6.82 -6.86
C GLU A 484 14.08 -6.36 -6.15
N LEU A 485 13.25 -5.51 -6.78
CA LEU A 485 12.04 -4.96 -6.14
C LEU A 485 11.08 -6.04 -5.66
N SER A 486 10.82 -7.05 -6.49
CA SER A 486 9.89 -8.13 -6.14
C SER A 486 10.40 -9.04 -5.01
N ARG A 487 11.69 -8.98 -4.64
CA ARG A 487 12.24 -9.72 -3.50
C ARG A 487 11.79 -9.15 -2.16
N ALA A 488 11.35 -7.90 -2.14
CA ALA A 488 10.80 -7.25 -0.95
C ALA A 488 9.33 -7.65 -0.68
N ARG A 489 8.69 -8.45 -1.54
CA ARG A 489 7.29 -8.92 -1.43
C ARG A 489 6.25 -7.80 -1.35
N GLY A 490 6.25 -6.97 -2.38
CA GLY A 490 5.15 -6.04 -2.64
C GLY A 490 5.18 -5.57 -4.09
N GLY A 491 4.00 -5.33 -4.64
CA GLY A 491 3.84 -4.81 -6.00
C GLY A 491 3.84 -3.29 -6.07
N SER A 492 3.43 -2.77 -7.23
CA SER A 492 3.32 -1.33 -7.45
C SER A 492 2.22 -0.70 -6.59
N HIS A 493 1.18 -1.45 -6.22
CA HIS A 493 0.14 -0.99 -5.30
C HIS A 493 0.68 -0.79 -3.89
N CYS A 494 1.46 -1.74 -3.36
CA CYS A 494 2.11 -1.64 -2.05
C CYS A 494 3.08 -0.45 -1.94
N MET A 495 3.81 -0.14 -3.03
CA MET A 495 4.75 0.99 -3.09
C MET A 495 4.07 2.38 -3.22
N SER A 496 2.74 2.43 -3.22
CA SER A 496 1.96 3.64 -3.48
C SER A 496 0.99 3.97 -2.36
N MET A 497 1.05 5.20 -1.86
CA MET A 497 -0.03 5.81 -1.09
C MET A 497 -0.68 6.95 -1.88
N PRO A 498 -1.72 6.68 -2.69
CA PRO A 498 -2.48 7.72 -3.38
C PRO A 498 -3.04 8.75 -2.40
N LEU A 499 -2.81 10.02 -2.71
CA LEU A 499 -3.23 11.18 -1.93
C LEU A 499 -4.33 11.98 -2.65
N LEU A 500 -4.30 12.00 -3.98
CA LEU A 500 -5.31 12.65 -4.80
C LEU A 500 -5.56 11.87 -6.08
N ARG A 501 -6.83 11.55 -6.35
CA ARG A 501 -7.32 11.01 -7.62
C ARG A 501 -8.51 11.84 -8.11
N ASP A 502 -8.64 11.94 -9.43
CA ASP A 502 -9.85 12.51 -10.04
C ASP A 502 -11.06 11.63 -9.69
N LYS A 503 -12.23 12.25 -9.48
CA LYS A 503 -13.49 11.52 -9.37
C LYS A 503 -13.78 10.76 -10.66
N LEU A 504 -14.31 9.55 -10.54
CA LEU A 504 -14.81 8.83 -11.70
C LEU A 504 -16.02 9.54 -12.31
N SER A 505 -16.03 9.66 -13.64
CA SER A 505 -17.12 10.26 -14.42
C SER A 505 -18.32 9.35 -14.58
#